data_AF-A0A0K6G478-F1
#
_entry.id   AF-A0A0K6G478-F1
#
_cell.length_a   1.000
_cell.length_b   1.000
_cell.length_c   1.000
_cell.angle_alpha   90.00
_cell.angle_beta   90.00
_cell.angle_gamma   90.00
#
_symmetry.space_group_name_H-M   'P 1'
#
loop_
_entity.id
_entity.type
_entity.pdbx_description
1 polymer ?
#
loop_
_entity_poly.entity_id
_entity_poly.type
_entity_poly.pdbx_seq_one_letter_code
_entity_poly.pdbx_strand_id
1 'polypeptide(L)'
;MSIRWAAPEIVVDNVKLSFKADIYSLGMTILEVITGLPPYESLGELAALAKIMTKTHPERPEAHIPSGVEQADRLWSLLTDCWSPNPDDRPTASEVRDKMKSIIRKGLRGTINI
;
A
#
# COMPACT_ATOMS: atom_id res chain seq x y z
N MET A 1 6.43 -2.30 -17.06
CA MET A 1 5.76 -2.16 -15.75
C MET A 1 6.63 -2.91 -14.75
N SER A 2 7.05 -2.28 -13.65
CA SER A 2 7.93 -2.97 -12.70
C SER A 2 7.11 -3.93 -11.83
N ILE A 3 7.57 -5.17 -11.69
CA ILE A 3 6.82 -6.29 -11.09
C ILE A 3 6.40 -6.01 -9.65
N ARG A 4 7.17 -5.20 -8.91
CA ARG A 4 6.97 -4.92 -7.47
C ARG A 4 5.68 -4.16 -7.15
N TRP A 5 5.07 -3.52 -8.15
CA TRP A 5 3.80 -2.80 -8.03
C TRP A 5 2.62 -3.60 -8.56
N ALA A 6 2.88 -4.69 -9.32
CA ALA A 6 1.83 -5.42 -10.00
C ALA A 6 1.00 -6.25 -9.00
N ALA A 7 -0.32 -6.18 -9.15
CA ALA A 7 -1.24 -7.01 -8.38
C ALA A 7 -1.05 -8.50 -8.72
N PRO A 8 -1.24 -9.41 -7.76
CA PRO A 8 -0.98 -10.84 -7.95
C PRO A 8 -1.79 -11.45 -9.11
N GLU A 9 -3.05 -11.05 -9.29
CA GLU A 9 -3.91 -11.54 -10.38
C GLU A 9 -3.43 -11.11 -11.77
N ILE A 10 -2.71 -10.00 -11.88
CA ILE A 10 -2.11 -9.56 -13.15
C ILE A 10 -0.88 -10.43 -13.48
N VAL A 11 -0.13 -10.83 -12.45
CA VAL A 11 1.09 -11.62 -12.58
C VAL A 11 0.78 -13.11 -12.82
N VAL A 12 -0.18 -13.66 -12.08
CA VAL A 12 -0.48 -15.09 -12.06
C VAL A 12 -1.47 -15.47 -13.15
N ASP A 13 -2.57 -14.73 -13.28
CA ASP A 13 -3.71 -15.14 -14.11
C ASP A 13 -3.71 -14.44 -15.48
N ASN A 14 -2.75 -13.54 -15.73
CA ASN A 14 -2.65 -12.69 -16.92
C ASN A 14 -3.98 -12.01 -17.28
N VAL A 15 -4.76 -11.68 -16.24
CA VAL A 15 -6.09 -11.06 -16.35
C VAL A 15 -5.94 -9.62 -16.84
N LYS A 16 -6.99 -9.10 -17.50
CA LYS A 16 -7.06 -7.70 -17.91
C LYS A 16 -6.85 -6.76 -16.72
N LEU A 17 -6.12 -5.68 -16.99
CA LEU A 17 -6.03 -4.51 -16.13
C LEU A 17 -7.41 -4.10 -15.61
N SER A 18 -7.49 -3.83 -14.32
CA SER A 18 -8.72 -3.48 -13.63
C SER A 18 -8.46 -2.34 -12.65
N PHE A 19 -9.51 -1.58 -12.31
CA PHE A 19 -9.41 -0.56 -11.28
C PHE A 19 -8.92 -1.13 -9.94
N LYS A 20 -9.22 -2.40 -9.63
CA LYS A 20 -8.75 -3.04 -8.41
C LYS A 20 -7.25 -3.36 -8.45
N ALA A 21 -6.71 -3.70 -9.62
CA ALA A 21 -5.26 -3.84 -9.82
C ALA A 21 -4.53 -2.49 -9.70
N ASP A 22 -5.16 -1.41 -10.18
CA ASP A 22 -4.64 -0.05 -10.00
C ASP A 22 -4.58 0.34 -8.52
N ILE A 23 -5.57 -0.07 -7.70
CA ILE A 23 -5.58 0.19 -6.26
C ILE A 23 -4.44 -0.53 -5.52
N TYR A 24 -4.16 -1.76 -5.90
CA TYR A 24 -3.00 -2.49 -5.37
C TYR A 24 -1.70 -1.73 -5.68
N SER A 25 -1.54 -1.34 -6.95
CA SER A 25 -0.37 -0.58 -7.42
C SER A 25 -0.26 0.77 -6.71
N LEU A 26 -1.39 1.45 -6.49
CA LEU A 26 -1.45 2.71 -5.74
C LEU A 26 -0.97 2.53 -4.30
N GLY A 27 -1.36 1.45 -3.61
CA GLY A 27 -0.85 1.13 -2.27
C GLY A 27 0.69 0.97 -2.26
N MET A 28 1.23 0.27 -3.25
CA MET A 28 2.68 0.11 -3.42
C MET A 28 3.39 1.45 -3.69
N THR A 29 2.79 2.31 -4.53
CA THR A 29 3.31 3.65 -4.79
C THR A 29 3.27 4.54 -3.54
N ILE A 30 2.21 4.49 -2.74
CA ILE A 30 2.14 5.27 -1.48
C ILE A 30 3.24 4.80 -0.53
N LEU A 31 3.47 3.49 -0.41
CA LEU A 31 4.57 2.95 0.40
C LEU A 31 5.93 3.50 -0.08
N GLU A 32 6.20 3.44 -1.39
CA GLU A 32 7.43 3.97 -1.98
C GLU A 32 7.61 5.47 -1.71
N VAL A 33 6.55 6.27 -1.82
CA VAL A 33 6.61 7.71 -1.54
C VAL A 33 6.98 7.99 -0.09
N ILE A 34 6.51 7.17 0.85
CA ILE A 34 6.78 7.34 2.29
C ILE A 34 8.21 6.92 2.64
N THR A 35 8.70 5.82 2.07
CA THR A 35 10.02 5.26 2.40
C THR A 35 11.14 5.80 1.52
N GLY A 36 10.82 6.34 0.34
CA GLY A 36 11.77 6.66 -0.72
C GLY A 36 12.37 5.42 -1.39
N LEU A 37 11.83 4.22 -1.13
CA LEU A 37 12.39 2.94 -1.54
C LEU A 37 11.36 2.11 -2.30
N PRO A 38 11.77 1.29 -3.28
CA PRO A 38 10.83 0.42 -3.98
C PRO A 38 10.18 -0.60 -3.02
N PRO A 39 8.96 -1.09 -3.30
CA PRO A 39 8.36 -2.15 -2.50
C PRO A 39 9.25 -3.39 -2.48
N TYR A 40 9.34 -4.03 -1.31
CA TYR A 40 10.21 -5.19 -1.07
C TYR A 40 11.69 -4.89 -1.36
N GLU A 41 12.17 -3.68 -1.07
CA GLU A 41 13.54 -3.23 -1.38
C GLU A 41 14.63 -4.22 -0.93
N SER A 42 14.48 -4.82 0.25
CA SER A 42 15.42 -5.81 0.80
C SER A 42 15.46 -7.15 0.04
N LEU A 43 14.56 -7.37 -0.91
CA LEU A 43 14.43 -8.60 -1.69
C LEU A 43 14.91 -8.39 -3.12
N GLY A 44 15.62 -9.38 -3.68
CA GLY A 44 15.84 -9.47 -5.12
C GLY A 44 14.54 -9.69 -5.90
N GLU A 45 14.55 -9.50 -7.22
CA GLU A 45 13.34 -9.54 -8.06
C GLU A 45 12.57 -10.85 -7.95
N LEU A 46 13.26 -12.00 -7.97
CA LEU A 46 12.61 -13.31 -7.88
C LEU A 46 11.94 -13.54 -6.51
N ALA A 47 12.57 -13.07 -5.43
CA ALA A 47 12.00 -13.18 -4.08
C ALA A 47 10.80 -12.24 -3.89
N ALA A 48 10.86 -11.02 -4.43
CA ALA A 48 9.73 -10.10 -4.46
C ALA A 48 8.56 -10.67 -5.28
N LEU A 49 8.84 -11.24 -6.46
CA LEU A 49 7.86 -11.93 -7.29
C LEU A 49 7.20 -13.10 -6.52
N ALA A 50 7.99 -13.93 -5.83
CA ALA A 50 7.45 -15.02 -5.02
C ALA A 50 6.49 -14.51 -3.94
N LYS A 51 6.85 -13.42 -3.22
CA LYS A 51 5.97 -12.79 -2.22
C LYS A 51 4.67 -12.29 -2.84
N ILE A 52 4.72 -11.68 -4.02
CA ILE A 52 3.54 -11.20 -4.74
C ILE A 52 2.65 -12.40 -5.11
N MET A 53 3.21 -13.45 -5.71
CA MET A 53 2.46 -14.66 -6.10
C MET A 53 1.80 -15.35 -4.90
N THR A 54 2.44 -15.33 -3.72
CA THR A 54 1.87 -15.84 -2.46
C THR A 54 1.01 -14.82 -1.73
N LYS A 55 0.66 -13.70 -2.37
CA LYS A 55 -0.19 -12.62 -1.85
C LYS A 55 0.30 -12.06 -0.50
N THR A 56 1.62 -12.08 -0.29
CA THR A 56 2.28 -11.55 0.90
C THR A 56 2.68 -10.11 0.63
N HIS A 57 2.03 -9.15 1.29
CA HIS A 57 2.37 -7.73 1.16
C HIS A 57 3.72 -7.40 1.83
N PRO A 58 4.31 -6.21 1.58
CA PRO A 58 5.53 -5.78 2.23
C PRO A 58 5.38 -5.74 3.76
N GLU A 59 6.49 -5.85 4.47
CA GLU A 59 6.52 -5.64 5.92
C GLU A 59 6.32 -4.16 6.26
N ARG A 60 5.76 -3.89 7.45
CA ARG A 60 5.56 -2.53 7.91
C ARG A 60 6.92 -1.86 8.14
N PRO A 61 7.23 -0.74 7.47
CA PRO A 61 8.50 -0.05 7.70
C PRO A 61 8.41 0.79 8.98
N GLU A 62 8.64 0.18 10.14
CA GLU A 62 8.48 0.82 11.46
C GLU A 62 9.23 2.16 11.61
N ALA A 63 10.37 2.31 10.93
CA ALA A 63 11.13 3.57 10.91
C ALA A 63 10.38 4.75 10.26
N HIS A 64 9.42 4.48 9.38
CA HIS A 64 8.66 5.49 8.63
C HIS A 64 7.16 5.50 9.01
N ILE A 65 6.62 4.34 9.35
CA ILE A 65 5.21 4.12 9.73
C ILE A 65 5.21 3.41 11.09
N PRO A 66 5.53 4.10 12.20
CA PRO A 66 5.69 3.48 13.51
C PRO A 66 4.37 2.93 14.05
N SER A 67 4.39 1.72 14.60
CA SER A 67 3.26 1.12 15.31
C SER A 67 2.94 1.86 16.61
N GLY A 68 1.65 1.90 16.97
CA GLY A 68 1.17 2.58 18.18
C GLY A 68 0.95 4.09 18.01
N VAL A 69 1.32 4.66 16.86
CA VAL A 69 0.94 6.03 16.48
C VAL A 69 -0.34 5.97 15.66
N GLU A 70 -1.43 6.55 16.18
CA GLU A 70 -2.77 6.42 15.61
C GLU A 70 -2.83 6.70 14.10
N GLN A 71 -2.17 7.76 13.62
CA GLN A 71 -2.17 8.14 12.22
C GLN A 71 -1.39 7.14 11.36
N ALA A 72 -0.26 6.64 11.87
CA ALA A 72 0.56 5.64 11.19
C ALA A 72 -0.14 4.28 11.13
N ASP A 73 -0.82 3.87 12.21
CA ASP A 73 -1.63 2.65 12.23
C ASP A 73 -2.78 2.70 11.22
N ARG A 74 -3.45 3.84 11.11
CA ARG A 74 -4.49 4.07 10.10
C ARG A 74 -3.95 4.05 8.68
N LEU A 75 -2.78 4.63 8.46
CA LEU A 75 -2.10 4.59 7.16
C LEU A 75 -1.72 3.16 6.79
N TRP A 76 -1.12 2.42 7.72
CA TRP A 76 -0.76 1.02 7.51
C TRP A 76 -1.99 0.17 7.20
N SER A 77 -3.08 0.33 7.97
CA SER A 77 -4.35 -0.35 7.71
C SER A 77 -4.89 -0.05 6.31
N LEU A 78 -4.83 1.21 5.86
CA LEU A 78 -5.24 1.57 4.51
C LEU A 78 -4.38 0.89 3.44
N LEU A 79 -3.06 0.84 3.63
CA LEU A 79 -2.16 0.16 2.69
C LEU A 79 -2.46 -1.34 2.63
N THR A 80 -2.67 -2.00 3.76
CA THR A 80 -3.06 -3.41 3.80
C THR A 80 -4.43 -3.67 3.16
N ASP A 81 -5.39 -2.75 3.27
CA ASP A 81 -6.68 -2.82 2.57
C ASP A 81 -6.46 -2.78 1.03
N CYS A 82 -5.59 -1.89 0.55
CA CYS A 82 -5.23 -1.80 -0.88
C CYS A 82 -4.57 -3.09 -1.41
N TRP A 83 -3.86 -3.82 -0.54
CA TRP A 83 -3.18 -5.07 -0.89
C TRP A 83 -4.00 -6.34 -0.59
N SER A 84 -5.32 -6.21 -0.38
CA SER A 84 -6.15 -7.36 -0.09
C SER A 84 -5.97 -8.48 -1.14
N PRO A 85 -5.80 -9.75 -0.72
CA PRO A 85 -5.68 -10.92 -1.59
C PRO A 85 -6.82 -11.11 -2.58
N ASN A 86 -8.02 -10.64 -2.20
CA ASN A 86 -9.21 -10.61 -3.02
C ASN A 86 -9.39 -9.19 -3.60
N PRO A 87 -9.36 -9.01 -4.94
CA PRO A 87 -9.49 -7.70 -5.57
C PRO A 87 -10.76 -6.92 -5.18
N ASP A 88 -11.88 -7.62 -4.93
CA ASP A 88 -13.14 -6.96 -4.62
C ASP A 88 -13.16 -6.30 -3.24
N ASP A 89 -12.36 -6.82 -2.30
CA ASP A 89 -12.22 -6.27 -0.95
C ASP A 89 -11.35 -5.02 -0.90
N ARG A 90 -10.61 -4.72 -1.98
CA ARG A 90 -9.78 -3.51 -2.06
C ARG A 90 -10.69 -2.27 -2.12
N PRO A 91 -10.31 -1.14 -1.49
CA PRO A 91 -11.09 0.08 -1.56
C PRO A 91 -11.13 0.64 -2.99
N THR A 92 -12.09 1.50 -3.26
CA THR A 92 -12.10 2.36 -4.45
C THR A 92 -11.11 3.51 -4.30
N ALA A 93 -10.73 4.14 -5.43
CA ALA A 93 -9.84 5.29 -5.40
C ALA A 93 -10.41 6.46 -4.58
N SER A 94 -11.74 6.64 -4.60
CA SER A 94 -12.43 7.62 -3.75
C SER A 94 -12.26 7.32 -2.27
N GLU A 95 -12.42 6.06 -1.86
CA GLU A 95 -12.28 5.65 -0.47
C GLU A 95 -10.83 5.82 0.02
N VAL A 96 -9.85 5.44 -0.81
CA VAL A 96 -8.42 5.67 -0.51
C VAL A 96 -8.16 7.16 -0.28
N ARG A 97 -8.60 8.02 -1.19
CA ARG A 97 -8.46 9.48 -1.08
C ARG A 97 -9.11 10.01 0.21
N ASP A 98 -10.31 9.56 0.54
CA ASP A 98 -11.06 10.10 1.67
C ASP A 98 -10.50 9.60 3.01
N LYS A 99 -10.03 8.34 3.08
CA LYS A 99 -9.25 7.82 4.21
C LYS A 99 -7.93 8.59 4.39
N MET A 100 -7.17 8.83 3.31
CA MET A 100 -5.93 9.63 3.34
C MET A 100 -6.16 11.04 3.88
N LYS A 101 -7.22 11.73 3.44
CA LYS A 101 -7.60 13.05 3.96
C LYS A 101 -7.87 13.04 5.47
N SER A 102 -8.49 11.98 5.99
CA SER A 102 -8.78 11.83 7.42
C SER A 102 -7.50 11.65 8.25
N ILE A 103 -6.53 10.90 7.72
CA ILE A 103 -5.22 10.69 8.35
C ILE A 103 -4.45 12.03 8.46
N ILE A 104 -4.37 12.80 7.37
CA ILE A 104 -3.62 14.07 7.31
C ILE A 104 -4.24 15.14 8.21
N ARG A 105 -5.58 15.29 8.19
CA ARG A 105 -6.27 16.35 8.95
C ARG A 105 -6.12 16.22 10.47
N LYS A 106 -5.93 15.00 10.99
CA LYS A 106 -5.69 14.79 12.42
C LYS A 106 -4.23 15.05 12.82
N GLY A 107 -3.27 14.80 11.93
CA GLY A 107 -1.85 15.14 12.17
C GLY A 107 -1.59 16.65 12.24
N LEU A 108 -2.28 17.44 11.41
CA LEU A 108 -2.12 18.91 11.36
C LEU A 108 -2.76 19.65 12.56
N ARG A 109 -3.72 19.05 13.27
CA ARG A 109 -4.33 19.67 14.46
C ARG A 109 -3.46 19.56 15.72
N GLY A 110 -2.43 18.71 15.70
CA GLY A 110 -1.49 18.56 16.82
C GLY A 110 -0.33 19.57 16.81
N THR A 111 -0.19 20.37 15.74
CA THR A 111 0.98 21.26 15.54
C THR A 111 0.62 22.75 15.49
N ILE A 112 -0.67 23.10 15.60
CA ILE A 112 -1.12 24.50 15.57
C ILE A 112 -1.86 24.81 16.86
N ASN A 113 -1.10 25.14 17.90
CA ASN A 113 -1.55 26.10 18.91
C ASN A 113 -1.00 27.46 18.46
N ILE A 114 -1.85 28.24 17.78
CA ILE A 114 -1.71 29.70 17.70
C ILE A 114 -2.90 30.26 18.48
#